data_AF-A0A2N6G5R0-F1
#
_entry.id   AF-A0A2N6G5R0-F1
#
_cell.length_a   1.000
_cell.length_b   1.000
_cell.length_c   1.000
_cell.angle_alpha   90.00
_cell.angle_beta   90.00
_cell.angle_gamma   90.00
#
_symmetry.space_group_name_H-M   'P 1'
#
loop_
_entity.id
_entity.type
_entity.pdbx_description
1 polymer ?
#
loop_
_entity_poly.entity_id
_entity_poly.type
_entity_poly.pdbx_seq_one_letter_code
_entity_poly.pdbx_strand_id
1 'polypeptide(L)'
;MAKEDFYKYTQDNLYSVPWRWEWKKKDIINLECHCPSCDEVLVYENDYLLHKTYFLCPSCDSQKAVIGGGDSKYAFGIVKREINRKIRTKEYKELILKV
;
A
#
# COMPACT_ATOMS: atom_id res chain seq x y z
N MET A 1 4.10 -8.33 28.05
CA MET A 1 3.77 -8.49 26.62
C MET A 1 3.90 -7.11 25.99
N ALA A 2 4.95 -6.86 25.21
CA ALA A 2 5.18 -5.54 24.62
C ALA A 2 3.95 -5.14 23.79
N LYS A 3 3.34 -4.00 24.14
CA LYS A 3 2.18 -3.42 23.44
C LYS A 3 2.53 -3.38 21.96
N GLU A 4 1.75 -4.02 21.11
CA GLU A 4 2.14 -4.33 19.73
C GLU A 4 2.46 -3.04 18.95
N ASP A 5 3.74 -2.68 18.78
CA ASP A 5 4.16 -1.41 18.15
C ASP A 5 3.69 -1.26 16.69
N PHE A 6 3.21 -2.34 16.05
CA PHE A 6 2.74 -2.29 14.66
C PHE A 6 1.55 -1.35 14.47
N TYR A 7 0.79 -0.99 15.51
CA TYR A 7 -0.27 0.01 15.38
C TYR A 7 0.24 1.39 14.90
N LYS A 8 1.54 1.68 15.06
CA LYS A 8 2.20 2.89 14.55
C LYS A 8 2.69 2.75 13.10
N TYR A 9 2.71 1.52 12.57
CA TYR A 9 3.05 1.26 11.18
C TYR A 9 1.79 1.44 10.34
N THR A 10 1.57 2.67 9.88
CA THR A 10 0.35 3.09 9.15
C THR A 10 0.66 3.62 7.74
N GLN A 11 1.93 3.64 7.36
CA GLN A 11 2.36 4.02 6.02
C GLN A 11 3.68 3.33 5.64
N ASP A 12 3.85 3.04 4.35
CA ASP A 12 5.10 2.56 3.76
C ASP A 12 5.11 2.80 2.24
N ASN A 13 6.30 2.86 1.66
CA ASN A 13 6.49 2.83 0.22
C ASN A 13 6.51 1.37 -0.26
N LEU A 14 5.45 0.94 -0.94
CA LEU A 14 5.30 -0.42 -1.45
C LEU A 14 5.00 -0.36 -2.94
N TYR A 15 5.66 -1.19 -3.74
CA TYR A 15 5.52 -1.19 -5.21
C TYR A 15 5.76 0.19 -5.83
N SER A 16 6.78 0.90 -5.32
CA SER A 16 7.24 2.22 -5.78
C SER A 16 6.28 3.39 -5.56
N VAL A 17 5.26 3.22 -4.72
CA VAL A 17 4.31 4.27 -4.36
C VAL A 17 4.02 4.27 -2.86
N PRO A 18 3.73 5.43 -2.25
CA PRO A 18 3.33 5.52 -0.85
C PRO A 18 1.94 4.94 -0.63
N TRP A 19 1.82 4.06 0.36
CA TRP A 19 0.56 3.52 0.84
C TRP A 19 0.30 4.00 2.27
N ARG A 20 -0.96 4.28 2.58
CA ARG A 20 -1.44 4.67 3.92
C ARG A 20 -2.61 3.81 4.32
N TRP A 21 -2.73 3.50 5.60
CA TRP A 21 -3.83 2.69 6.13
C TRP A 21 -4.09 2.96 7.61
N GLU A 22 -5.22 2.45 8.07
CA GLU A 22 -5.62 2.47 9.47
C GLU A 22 -5.72 1.05 10.03
N TRP A 23 -5.54 0.92 11.34
CA TRP A 23 -5.70 -0.33 12.06
C TRP A 23 -7.05 -0.39 12.77
N LYS A 24 -7.82 -1.44 12.50
CA LYS A 24 -8.99 -1.80 13.30
C LYS A 24 -8.74 -3.17 13.91
N LYS A 25 -8.37 -3.19 15.19
CA LYS A 25 -7.80 -4.39 15.82
C LYS A 25 -6.62 -4.89 14.98
N LYS A 26 -6.64 -6.12 14.49
CA LYS A 26 -5.55 -6.68 13.67
C LYS A 26 -5.77 -6.53 12.16
N ASP A 27 -6.83 -5.82 11.76
CA ASP A 27 -7.20 -5.65 10.36
C ASP A 27 -6.71 -4.32 9.81
N ILE A 28 -6.25 -4.37 8.55
CA ILE A 28 -5.91 -3.20 7.73
C ILE A 28 -7.19 -2.70 7.05
N ILE A 29 -7.59 -1.49 7.39
CA ILE A 29 -8.75 -0.77 6.83
C ILE A 29 -8.29 0.54 6.17
N ASN A 30 -9.14 1.12 5.32
CA ASN A 30 -8.87 2.40 4.63
C ASN A 30 -7.47 2.42 3.97
N LEU A 31 -7.11 1.31 3.31
CA LEU A 31 -5.84 1.18 2.62
C LEU A 31 -5.93 1.98 1.32
N GLU A 32 -5.11 3.01 1.21
CA GLU A 32 -5.08 3.93 0.08
C GLU A 32 -3.65 4.07 -0.45
N CYS A 33 -3.55 4.33 -1.75
CA CYS A 33 -2.29 4.53 -2.45
C CYS A 33 -2.22 5.99 -2.89
N HIS A 34 -1.10 6.66 -2.65
CA HIS A 34 -0.93 8.09 -2.91
C HIS A 34 0.10 8.35 -4.01
N CYS A 35 -0.07 9.47 -4.69
CA CYS A 35 0.88 9.94 -5.68
C CYS A 35 2.17 10.40 -4.99
N PRO A 36 3.36 9.89 -5.37
CA PRO A 36 4.62 10.34 -4.78
C PRO A 36 4.98 11.79 -5.15
N SER A 37 4.28 12.38 -6.14
CA SER A 37 4.57 13.74 -6.63
C SER A 37 3.66 14.82 -6.01
N CYS A 38 2.36 14.54 -5.85
CA CYS A 38 1.37 15.53 -5.38
C CYS A 38 0.55 15.05 -4.17
N ASP A 39 0.83 13.87 -3.64
CA ASP A 39 0.16 13.24 -2.49
C ASP A 39 -1.33 12.89 -2.65
N GLU A 40 -1.92 13.16 -3.82
CA GLU A 40 -3.31 12.80 -4.10
C GLU A 40 -3.51 11.28 -4.16
N VAL A 41 -4.69 10.81 -3.74
CA VAL A 41 -5.07 9.39 -3.83
C VAL A 41 -5.08 8.95 -5.30
N LEU A 42 -4.38 7.86 -5.60
CA LEU A 42 -4.34 7.28 -6.93
C LEU A 42 -5.64 6.54 -7.23
N VAL A 43 -6.14 6.72 -8.44
CA VAL A 43 -7.20 5.87 -9.01
C VAL A 43 -6.59 4.63 -9.64
N TYR A 44 -7.40 3.60 -9.89
CA TYR A 44 -6.93 2.35 -10.48
C TYR A 44 -7.74 1.94 -11.71
N GLU A 45 -7.04 1.31 -12.67
CA GLU A 45 -7.61 0.72 -13.87
C GLU A 45 -7.16 -0.73 -13.99
N ASN A 46 -8.11 -1.64 -14.25
CA ASN A 46 -7.83 -3.07 -14.40
C ASN A 46 -7.73 -3.43 -15.88
N ASP A 47 -6.57 -3.94 -16.28
CA ASP A 47 -6.38 -4.61 -17.55
C ASP A 47 -6.53 -6.12 -17.35
N TYR A 48 -7.73 -6.61 -17.67
CA TYR A 48 -8.09 -8.02 -17.52
C TYR A 48 -7.37 -8.92 -18.52
N LEU A 49 -6.92 -8.40 -19.67
CA LEU A 49 -6.22 -9.18 -20.69
C LEU A 49 -4.76 -9.42 -20.28
N LEU A 50 -4.10 -8.39 -19.74
CA LEU A 50 -2.72 -8.49 -19.26
C LEU A 50 -2.61 -8.89 -17.79
N HIS A 51 -3.73 -9.05 -17.09
CA HIS A 51 -3.81 -9.30 -15.65
C HIS A 51 -2.99 -8.29 -14.84
N LYS A 52 -3.20 -7.00 -15.12
CA LYS A 52 -2.49 -5.89 -14.48
C LYS A 52 -3.47 -4.89 -13.90
N THR A 53 -3.08 -4.27 -12.80
CA THR A 53 -3.74 -3.10 -12.23
C THR A 53 -2.80 -1.91 -12.32
N TYR A 54 -3.23 -0.87 -13.02
CA TYR A 54 -2.52 0.40 -13.15
C TYR A 54 -3.00 1.36 -12.06
N PHE A 55 -2.08 2.08 -11.44
CA PHE A 55 -2.37 3.15 -10.48
C PHE A 55 -2.00 4.49 -11.10
N LEU A 56 -2.99 5.36 -11.26
CA LEU A 56 -2.92 6.60 -12.03
C LEU A 56 -3.20 7.78 -11.10
N CYS A 57 -2.44 8.86 -11.28
CA CYS A 57 -2.69 10.09 -10.53
C CYS A 57 -3.62 11.00 -11.33
N PRO A 58 -4.78 11.40 -10.78
CA PRO A 58 -5.72 12.26 -11.49
C PRO A 58 -5.20 13.69 -11.67
N SER A 59 -4.47 14.27 -10.71
CA SER A 59 -3.86 15.60 -10.89
C SER A 59 -2.61 15.62 -11.79
N CYS A 60 -1.76 14.59 -11.73
CA CYS A 60 -0.52 14.55 -12.52
C CYS A 60 -0.71 13.93 -13.92
N ASP A 61 -1.92 13.44 -14.23
CA ASP A 61 -2.28 12.72 -15.45
C ASP A 61 -1.20 11.70 -15.89
N SER A 62 -0.72 10.90 -14.93
CA SER A 62 0.39 9.98 -15.15
C SER A 62 0.28 8.71 -14.32
N GLN A 63 0.72 7.61 -14.92
CA GLN A 63 0.86 6.32 -14.25
C GLN A 63 1.99 6.38 -13.22
N LYS A 64 1.71 5.93 -11.99
CA LYS A 64 2.69 5.90 -10.89
C LYS A 64 3.14 4.49 -10.52
N ALA A 65 2.25 3.49 -10.65
CA ALA A 65 2.60 2.09 -10.38
C ALA A 65 1.79 1.12 -11.25
N VAL A 66 2.30 -0.10 -11.35
CA VAL A 66 1.60 -1.23 -11.96
C VAL A 66 1.82 -2.45 -11.08
N ILE A 67 0.74 -3.14 -10.72
CA ILE A 67 0.80 -4.43 -10.02
C ILE A 67 0.23 -5.49 -10.95
N GLY A 68 1.06 -6.47 -11.30
CA GLY A 68 0.65 -7.62 -12.11
C GLY A 68 0.09 -8.77 -11.28
N GLY A 69 -0.61 -9.69 -11.94
CA GLY A 69 -1.13 -10.93 -11.37
C GLY A 69 -2.64 -10.93 -11.07
N GLY A 70 -3.35 -9.85 -11.39
CA GLY A 70 -4.80 -9.78 -11.20
C GLY A 70 -5.38 -8.37 -11.28
N ASP A 71 -6.62 -8.25 -10.81
CA ASP A 71 -7.35 -7.00 -10.70
C ASP A 71 -6.97 -6.23 -9.42
N SER A 72 -7.62 -5.08 -9.23
CA SER A 72 -7.45 -4.24 -8.04
C SER A 72 -7.60 -5.03 -6.74
N LYS A 73 -8.58 -5.94 -6.60
CA LYS A 73 -8.75 -6.75 -5.39
C LYS A 73 -7.50 -7.58 -5.11
N TYR A 74 -6.92 -8.19 -6.14
CA TYR A 74 -5.66 -8.91 -6.04
C TYR A 74 -4.51 -7.97 -5.65
N ALA A 75 -4.41 -6.80 -6.29
CA ALA A 75 -3.37 -5.81 -6.00
C ALA A 75 -3.40 -5.33 -4.53
N PHE A 76 -4.57 -4.93 -4.03
CA PHE A 76 -4.75 -4.58 -2.61
C PHE A 76 -4.44 -5.77 -1.69
N GLY A 77 -4.80 -7.00 -2.09
CA GLY A 77 -4.47 -8.22 -1.35
C GLY A 77 -2.96 -8.48 -1.24
N ILE A 78 -2.21 -8.22 -2.31
CA ILE A 78 -0.74 -8.28 -2.29
C ILE A 78 -0.17 -7.26 -1.31
N VAL A 79 -0.63 -6.02 -1.36
CA VAL A 79 -0.13 -4.95 -0.47
C VAL A 79 -0.38 -5.31 0.99
N LYS A 80 -1.58 -5.79 1.34
CA LYS A 80 -1.89 -6.28 2.70
C LYS A 80 -0.98 -7.44 3.12
N ARG A 81 -0.68 -8.37 2.22
CA ARG A 81 0.26 -9.47 2.51
C ARG A 81 1.67 -8.97 2.77
N GLU A 82 2.12 -7.96 2.04
CA GLU A 82 3.44 -7.37 2.23
C GLU A 82 3.56 -6.60 3.55
N ILE A 83 2.53 -5.83 3.92
CA ILE A 83 2.43 -5.19 5.25
C ILE A 83 2.54 -6.26 6.35
N ASN A 84 1.76 -7.34 6.26
CA ASN A 84 1.80 -8.44 7.22
C ASN A 84 3.15 -9.18 7.23
N ARG A 85 3.79 -9.35 6.07
CA ARG A 85 5.13 -9.94 5.96
C ARG A 85 6.13 -9.10 6.75
N LYS A 86 6.15 -7.78 6.53
CA LYS A 86 7.02 -6.82 7.24
C LYS A 86 6.76 -6.80 8.74
N ILE A 87 5.50 -6.96 9.18
CA ILE A 87 5.17 -7.12 10.61
C ILE A 87 5.80 -8.39 11.17
N ARG A 88 5.63 -9.53 10.49
CA ARG A 88 6.17 -10.83 10.91
C ARG A 88 7.70 -10.85 10.95
N THR A 89 8.36 -10.21 9.99
CA THR A 89 9.82 -10.12 9.92
C THR A 89 10.41 -8.98 10.75
N LYS A 90 9.56 -8.14 11.36
CA LYS A 90 9.92 -6.95 12.17
C LYS A 90 10.60 -5.82 11.38
N GLU A 91 10.63 -5.87 10.05
CA GLU A 91 11.15 -4.81 9.18
C GLU A 91 10.43 -3.46 9.39
N TYR A 92 9.15 -3.49 9.76
CA TYR A 92 8.36 -2.29 10.04
C TYR A 92 8.92 -1.42 11.16
N LYS A 93 9.71 -1.99 12.08
CA LYS A 93 10.26 -1.25 13.22
C LYS A 93 11.24 -0.16 12.77
N GLU A 94 12.00 -0.42 11.71
CA GLU A 94 12.93 0.56 11.14
C GLU A 94 12.20 1.74 10.49
N LEU A 95 10.94 1.53 10.08
CA LEU A 95 10.11 2.55 9.44
C LEU A 95 9.43 3.44 10.48
N ILE A 96 8.99 2.89 11.61
CA ILE A 96 8.41 3.67 12.72
C ILE A 96 9.48 4.56 13.38
N LEU A 97 10.72 4.08 13.50
CA LEU A 97 11.78 4.82 14.19
C LEU A 97 12.36 6.00 13.39
N LYS A 98 12.02 6.11 12.11
CA LYS A 98 12.47 7.18 11.21
C LYS A 98 11.49 8.36 11.11
N VAL A 99 10.36 8.28 11.82
CA VAL A 99 9.36 9.36 11.97
C VAL A 99 9.60 10.05 13.30
#